data_AF-A0A918GBQ7-F1
#
_entry.id   AF-A0A918GBQ7-F1
#
_cell.length_a   1.000
_cell.length_b   1.000
_cell.length_c   1.000
_cell.angle_alpha   90.00
_cell.angle_beta   90.00
_cell.angle_gamma   90.00
#
_symmetry.space_group_name_H-M   'P 1'
#
loop_
_entity.id
_entity.type
_entity.pdbx_description
1 polymer ?
#
loop_
_entity_poly.entity_id
_entity_poly.type
_entity_poly.pdbx_seq_one_letter_code
_entity_poly.pdbx_strand_id
1 'polypeptide(L)'
;MLSPNTDFHVWKRLLRDAGVRDGRLHDARHTAATVLLILGVPDVVIDSIMGWEPGGAARMRARYMHVTGTVLRKVAHQVGDALWGDV
;
A
#
# COMPACT_ATOMS: atom_id res chain seq x y z
N MET A 1 0.12 13.05 -18.23
CA MET A 1 -1.10 12.20 -18.25
C MET A 1 -0.85 11.12 -19.30
N LEU A 2 -0.60 9.87 -18.88
CA LEU A 2 -0.23 8.76 -19.76
C LEU A 2 -1.46 8.19 -20.50
N SER A 3 -1.22 7.62 -21.69
CA SER A 3 -2.26 7.06 -22.57
C SER A 3 -3.03 5.91 -21.90
N PRO A 4 -4.35 6.02 -21.69
CA PRO A 4 -5.15 5.01 -20.99
C PRO A 4 -5.13 3.60 -21.61
N ASN A 5 -4.90 3.49 -22.93
CA ASN A 5 -4.99 2.22 -23.64
C ASN A 5 -3.68 1.42 -23.63
N THR A 6 -2.52 2.08 -23.76
CA THR A 6 -1.23 1.38 -23.80
C THR A 6 -0.87 0.82 -22.43
N ASP A 7 -1.07 1.62 -21.38
CA ASP A 7 -0.82 1.20 -19.99
C ASP A 7 -1.72 0.02 -19.60
N PHE A 8 -2.95 -0.02 -20.12
CA PHE A 8 -3.84 -1.16 -19.92
C PHE A 8 -3.24 -2.44 -20.50
N HIS A 9 -2.88 -2.48 -21.79
CA HIS A 9 -2.38 -3.72 -22.40
C HIS A 9 -1.07 -4.22 -21.77
N VAL A 10 -0.15 -3.30 -21.45
CA VAL A 10 1.10 -3.61 -20.76
C VAL A 10 0.81 -4.18 -19.37
N TRP A 11 -0.08 -3.54 -18.61
CA TRP A 11 -0.50 -4.02 -17.30
C TRP A 11 -1.09 -5.43 -17.36
N LYS A 12 -1.99 -5.69 -18.31
CA LYS A 12 -2.60 -7.02 -18.48
C LYS A 12 -1.56 -8.08 -18.83
N ARG A 13 -0.53 -7.72 -19.62
CA ARG A 13 0.58 -8.62 -19.91
C ARG A 13 1.38 -8.93 -18.64
N LEU A 14 1.74 -7.92 -17.86
CA LEU A 14 2.47 -8.11 -16.60
C LEU A 14 1.73 -9.02 -15.62
N LEU A 15 0.41 -8.88 -15.49
CA LEU A 15 -0.39 -9.76 -14.64
C LEU A 15 -0.33 -11.23 -15.08
N ARG A 16 -0.38 -11.48 -16.40
CA ARG A 16 -0.24 -12.84 -16.96
C ARG A 16 1.17 -13.38 -16.75
N ASP A 17 2.19 -12.58 -17.03
CA ASP A 17 3.59 -12.97 -16.90
C ASP A 17 3.94 -13.26 -15.43
N ALA A 18 3.34 -12.55 -14.48
CA ALA A 18 3.47 -12.80 -13.04
C ALA A 18 2.59 -13.95 -12.51
N GLY A 19 1.72 -14.54 -13.35
CA GLY A 19 0.83 -15.64 -12.96
C GLY A 19 -0.23 -15.26 -11.91
N VAL A 20 -0.56 -13.98 -11.79
CA VAL A 20 -1.52 -13.48 -10.79
C VAL A 20 -2.90 -13.28 -11.39
N ARG A 21 -3.90 -13.22 -10.51
CA ARG A 21 -5.29 -12.88 -10.86
C ARG A 21 -5.33 -11.61 -11.71
N ASP A 22 -6.26 -11.61 -12.67
CA ASP A 22 -6.59 -10.43 -13.43
C ASP A 22 -7.16 -9.29 -12.55
N GLY A 23 -6.64 -8.08 -12.70
CA GLY A 23 -6.97 -6.93 -11.85
C GLY A 23 -6.76 -5.60 -12.55
N ARG A 24 -7.30 -4.52 -11.98
CA ARG A 24 -7.09 -3.17 -12.52
C ARG A 24 -5.75 -2.63 -12.05
N LEU A 25 -5.09 -1.81 -12.87
CA LEU A 25 -3.84 -1.13 -12.48
C LEU A 25 -4.03 -0.28 -11.22
N HIS A 26 -5.22 0.30 -11.07
CA HIS A 26 -5.60 1.03 -9.86
C HIS A 26 -5.56 0.17 -8.60
N ASP A 27 -6.00 -1.09 -8.66
CA ASP A 27 -6.02 -1.99 -7.50
C ASP A 27 -4.58 -2.29 -7.05
N ALA A 28 -3.64 -2.38 -7.99
CA ALA A 28 -2.23 -2.53 -7.68
C ALA A 28 -1.65 -1.33 -6.92
N ARG A 29 -2.14 -0.11 -7.20
CA ARG A 29 -1.79 1.09 -6.44
C ARG A 29 -2.28 1.01 -4.99
N HIS A 30 -3.48 0.46 -4.75
CA HIS A 30 -3.96 0.16 -3.39
C HIS A 30 -3.11 -0.90 -2.68
N THR A 31 -2.76 -1.97 -3.40
CA THR A 31 -1.88 -3.03 -2.86
C THR A 31 -0.52 -2.46 -2.46
N ALA A 32 0.13 -1.67 -3.32
CA ALA A 32 1.41 -1.06 -3.02
C ALA A 32 1.36 -0.20 -1.74
N ALA A 33 0.36 0.68 -1.63
CA ALA A 33 0.19 1.53 -0.45
C ALA A 33 -0.04 0.69 0.83
N THR A 34 -0.85 -0.36 0.75
CA THR A 34 -1.13 -1.25 1.88
C THR A 34 0.09 -2.07 2.30
N VAL A 35 0.91 -2.55 1.34
CA VAL A 35 2.15 -3.27 1.63
C VAL A 35 3.15 -2.38 2.35
N LEU A 36 3.33 -1.13 1.88
CA LEU A 36 4.23 -0.17 2.55
C LEU A 36 3.78 0.13 3.98
N LEU A 37 2.47 0.26 4.21
CA LEU A 37 1.90 0.39 5.55
C LEU A 37 2.23 -0.81 6.44
N ILE A 38 2.03 -2.05 5.95
CA ILE A 38 2.33 -3.28 6.72
C ILE A 38 3.81 -3.38 7.08
N LEU A 39 4.68 -2.98 6.15
CA LEU A 39 6.14 -2.92 6.37
C LEU A 39 6.53 -1.83 7.38
N GLY A 40 5.64 -0.91 7.72
CA GLY A 40 5.90 0.18 8.68
C GLY A 40 6.75 1.30 8.09
N VAL A 41 6.70 1.50 6.77
CA VAL A 41 7.42 2.58 6.10
C VAL A 41 6.84 3.93 6.57
N PRO A 42 7.67 4.94 6.88
CA PRO A 42 7.18 6.25 7.31
C PRO A 42 6.28 6.90 6.26
N ASP A 43 5.21 7.57 6.71
CA ASP A 43 4.21 8.20 5.84
C ASP A 43 4.83 9.13 4.78
N VAL A 44 5.81 9.96 5.15
CA VAL A 44 6.49 10.88 4.22
C VAL A 44 7.21 10.16 3.07
N VAL A 45 7.70 8.95 3.33
CA VAL A 45 8.35 8.11 2.32
C VAL A 45 7.29 7.43 1.45
N ILE A 46 6.19 6.97 2.05
CA ILE A 46 5.04 6.43 1.30
C ILE A 46 4.48 7.52 0.37
N ASP A 47 4.21 8.71 0.88
CA ASP A 47 3.68 9.84 0.11
C ASP A 47 4.60 10.17 -1.08
N SER A 48 5.92 10.13 -0.87
CA SER A 48 6.93 10.33 -1.93
C SER A 48 6.91 9.21 -2.98
N ILE A 49 6.91 7.93 -2.56
CA ILE A 49 6.85 6.76 -3.47
C ILE A 49 5.56 6.78 -4.28
N MET A 50 4.44 7.10 -3.62
CA MET A 50 3.12 7.14 -4.24
C MET A 50 2.95 8.41 -5.09
N GLY A 51 3.80 9.42 -4.95
CA GLY A 51 3.67 10.70 -5.65
C GLY A 51 2.44 11.49 -5.20
N TRP A 52 2.17 11.50 -3.90
CA TRP A 52 1.11 12.30 -3.29
C TRP A 52 1.64 13.63 -2.79
N GLU A 53 0.95 14.71 -3.16
CA GLU A 53 1.33 16.05 -2.70
C GLU A 53 1.02 16.23 -1.21
N PRO A 54 1.87 16.96 -0.45
CA PRO A 54 1.72 17.13 1.00
C PRO A 54 0.32 17.58 1.44
N GLY A 55 -0.30 18.51 0.70
CA GLY A 55 -1.63 19.05 1.02
C GLY A 55 -2.77 18.06 0.87
N GLY A 56 -2.60 16.96 0.11
CA GLY A 56 -3.61 15.93 -0.13
C GLY A 56 -3.25 14.56 0.44
N ALA A 57 -2.02 14.40 0.95
CA ALA A 57 -1.44 13.12 1.32
C ALA A 57 -2.28 12.33 2.32
N ALA A 58 -2.79 12.97 3.38
CA ALA A 58 -3.62 12.29 4.39
C ALA A 58 -4.91 11.69 3.78
N ARG A 59 -5.59 12.43 2.89
CA ARG A 59 -6.79 11.93 2.18
C ARG A 59 -6.44 10.79 1.23
N MET A 60 -5.28 10.86 0.57
CA MET A 60 -4.82 9.79 -0.31
C MET A 60 -4.46 8.53 0.47
N ARG A 61 -3.76 8.67 1.60
CA ARG A 61 -3.49 7.61 2.56
C ARG A 61 -4.77 6.91 3.02
N ALA A 62 -5.80 7.67 3.42
CA ALA A 62 -7.09 7.11 3.80
C ALA A 62 -7.82 6.39 2.65
N ARG A 63 -7.61 6.80 1.40
CA ARG A 63 -8.24 6.18 0.22
C ARG A 63 -7.53 4.90 -0.21
N TYR A 64 -6.20 4.90 -0.20
CA TYR A 64 -5.40 3.85 -0.84
C TYR A 64 -4.82 2.82 0.13
N MET A 65 -4.59 3.19 1.39
CA MET A 65 -4.09 2.27 2.41
C MET A 65 -5.25 1.63 3.15
N HIS A 66 -5.25 0.29 3.20
CA HIS A 66 -6.24 -0.45 3.96
C HIS A 66 -5.62 -0.95 5.26
N VAL A 67 -6.21 -0.54 6.39
CA VAL A 67 -5.86 -1.10 7.70
C VAL A 67 -6.32 -2.56 7.72
N THR A 68 -5.37 -3.48 7.64
CA THR A 68 -5.66 -4.92 7.65
C THR A 68 -5.62 -5.47 9.07
N GLY A 69 -6.26 -6.63 9.28
CA GLY A 69 -6.14 -7.36 10.55
C GLY A 69 -4.69 -7.69 10.92
N THR A 70 -3.80 -7.85 9.94
CA THR A 70 -2.36 -8.06 10.17
C THR A 70 -1.71 -6.83 10.80
N VAL A 71 -2.03 -5.62 10.31
CA VAL A 71 -1.54 -4.36 10.91
C VAL A 71 -2.03 -4.24 12.35
N LEU A 72 -3.32 -4.48 12.58
CA LEU A 72 -3.92 -4.40 13.92
C LEU A 72 -3.27 -5.40 14.90
N ARG A 73 -3.03 -6.65 14.46
CA ARG A 73 -2.33 -7.65 15.28
C ARG A 73 -0.89 -7.25 15.57
N LYS A 74 -0.15 -6.74 14.57
CA LYS A 74 1.23 -6.28 14.76
C LYS A 74 1.29 -5.17 15.82
N VAL A 75 0.40 -4.18 15.74
CA VAL A 75 0.30 -3.11 16.75
C VAL A 75 -0.05 -3.69 18.13
N ALA A 76 -1.02 -4.60 18.20
CA ALA A 76 -1.39 -5.24 19.47
C ALA A 76 -0.21 -6.00 20.11
N HIS A 77 0.60 -6.71 19.31
CA HIS A 77 1.82 -7.37 19.78
C HIS A 77 2.84 -6.35 20.29
N GLN A 78 3.13 -5.28 19.53
CA GLN A 78 4.08 -4.25 19.96
C GLN A 78 3.67 -3.57 21.28
N VAL A 79 2.38 -3.29 21.46
CA VAL A 79 1.85 -2.74 22.71
C VAL A 79 1.96 -3.76 23.84
N GLY A 80 1.63 -5.04 23.58
CA GLY A 80 1.79 -6.13 24.54
C GLY A 80 3.22 -6.28 25.02
N ASP A 81 4.19 -6.28 24.09
CA ASP A 81 5.62 -6.37 24.40
C ASP A 81 6.10 -5.14 25.19
N ALA A 82 5.64 -3.93 24.84
CA ALA A 82 6.04 -2.70 25.54
C ALA A 82 5.49 -2.60 26.97
N LEU A 83 4.33 -3.22 27.24
CA LEU A 83 3.70 -3.19 28.56
C LEU A 83 4.14 -4.36 29.43
N TRP A 84 4.27 -5.56 28.85
CA TRP A 84 4.40 -6.83 29.57
C TRP A 84 5.59 -7.69 29.13
N GLY A 85 6.43 -7.23 28.21
CA GLY A 85 7.66 -7.92 27.86
C GLY A 85 8.63 -7.89 29.04
N ASP A 86 9.16 -9.05 29.43
CA ASP A 86 10.21 -9.14 30.44
C ASP A 86 11.45 -8.36 29.95
N VAL A 87 11.94 -7.43 30.79
CA VAL A 87 13.20 -6.70 30.60
C VAL A 87 14.39 -7.59 30.92
#